data_AF-A0A8T4WLY8-F1
#
_entry.id   AF-A0A8T4WLY8-F1
#
_cell.length_a   1.000
_cell.length_b   1.000
_cell.length_c   1.000
_cell.angle_alpha   90.00
_cell.angle_beta   90.00
_cell.angle_gamma   90.00
#
_symmetry.space_group_name_H-M   'P 1'
#
loop_
_entity.id
_entity.type
_entity.pdbx_description
1 polymer ?
#
loop_
_entity_poly.entity_id
_entity_poly.type
_entity_poly.pdbx_seq_one_letter_code
_entity_poly.pdbx_strand_id
1 'polypeptide(L)'
;MSYQISKKTAIVLTIALVAGVVMYNIAPTDIRPGDYQATLTVDAPGISLEHSIPIEVVQSGEIQETRFQLIGESTNLTLIARTVLPINTDTPFRFVVEYSGESMKASDVFVRITNNAGYNQTVRPTLQRDQEFIIEHQPLVHSKAAVAILTVVGILWFTEGISLVATSIMIPVMVILANIRTPTEALNPFFDPSVALILGGFLIGRALSKYELDKRLALMILSRSAGSGSSLILTVMGVSAFLSMWISNTASAAIMIPIAIAVISKIENKETRDKYGKVLVLAVAYSATVGGVGSLVGSPPNPLAATYINSFLGIEFSFIDWIPYGLPVVIIMLPIIWQWLMFRFDLPKDIGEIQNLKTVSKKEYLRLGPMSTQQKLVVTVFSGVVIFWLTEQLPDVIANVIGWPGHGISSSVIALGGGLLLLVLGLLDEKDVSHELSWSSLLILGSGIVLGGAMIDTGLSTYIATQMGALGALPQLLVIIIIGAVAIIVTMIASNTGSAVILIPIAIPLATGLGIDPLLITMVIAIAVSMDFALPTGTPPSTIAYSTGKVEMREMVTTGIIVDIISLFVVTVIVVYLWSLLGLVVL
;
A
#
# COMPACT_ATOMS: atom_id res chain seq x y z
N MET A 1 -23.46 -4.43 -32.23
CA MET A 1 -23.71 -4.02 -30.84
C MET A 1 -23.34 -2.56 -30.72
N SER A 2 -24.30 -1.65 -30.55
CA SER A 2 -24.00 -0.22 -30.36
C SER A 2 -23.43 -0.03 -28.96
N TYR A 3 -22.15 0.35 -28.87
CA TYR A 3 -21.53 0.82 -27.64
C TYR A 3 -22.18 2.15 -27.23
N GLN A 4 -23.33 2.10 -26.55
CA GLN A 4 -23.85 3.27 -25.85
C GLN A 4 -23.16 3.34 -24.49
N ILE A 5 -22.45 4.45 -24.25
CA ILE A 5 -21.98 4.80 -22.92
C ILE A 5 -23.18 4.75 -21.98
N SER A 6 -23.09 3.97 -20.90
CA SER A 6 -24.20 3.85 -19.97
C SER A 6 -24.56 5.23 -19.42
N LYS A 7 -25.86 5.51 -19.23
CA LYS A 7 -26.31 6.79 -18.66
C LYS A 7 -25.58 7.11 -17.34
N LYS A 8 -25.30 6.07 -16.53
CA LYS A 8 -24.50 6.17 -15.29
C LYS A 8 -23.08 6.67 -15.59
N THR A 9 -22.38 6.05 -16.54
CA THR A 9 -21.02 6.45 -16.93
C THR A 9 -20.97 7.87 -17.44
N ALA A 10 -21.92 8.28 -18.28
CA ALA A 10 -22.00 9.66 -18.77
C ALA A 10 -22.21 10.68 -17.64
N ILE A 11 -23.08 10.37 -16.67
CA ILE A 11 -23.29 11.22 -15.49
C ILE A 11 -22.02 11.35 -14.66
N VAL A 12 -21.36 10.23 -14.36
CA VAL A 12 -20.14 10.24 -13.53
C VAL A 12 -19.00 10.99 -14.23
N LEU A 13 -18.79 10.77 -15.53
CA LEU A 13 -17.80 11.53 -16.30
C LEU A 13 -18.08 13.03 -16.28
N THR A 14 -19.36 13.41 -16.40
CA THR A 14 -19.77 14.82 -16.32
C THR A 14 -19.49 15.40 -14.95
N ILE A 15 -19.83 14.67 -13.87
CA ILE A 15 -19.56 15.09 -12.49
C ILE A 15 -18.05 15.24 -12.28
N ALA A 16 -17.25 14.25 -12.69
CA ALA A 16 -15.80 14.27 -12.55
C ALA A 16 -15.19 15.47 -13.29
N LEU A 17 -15.62 15.74 -14.53
CA LEU A 17 -15.14 16.87 -15.32
C LEU A 17 -15.54 18.21 -14.69
N VAL A 18 -16.80 18.38 -14.29
CA VAL A 18 -17.29 19.60 -13.66
C VAL A 18 -16.55 19.86 -12.35
N ALA A 19 -16.40 18.84 -11.50
CA ALA A 19 -15.62 18.93 -10.27
C ALA A 19 -14.16 19.29 -10.57
N GLY A 20 -13.54 18.66 -11.58
CA GLY A 20 -12.18 18.98 -12.02
C GLY A 20 -12.03 20.44 -12.44
N VAL A 21 -12.97 20.99 -13.20
CA VAL A 21 -12.97 22.41 -13.60
C VAL A 21 -13.17 23.33 -12.40
N VAL A 22 -14.07 23.00 -11.47
CA VAL A 22 -14.27 23.78 -10.24
C VAL A 22 -12.98 23.78 -9.41
N MET A 23 -12.39 22.60 -9.20
CA MET A 23 -11.16 22.43 -8.43
C MET A 23 -9.97 23.11 -9.10
N TYR A 24 -9.87 23.11 -10.43
CA TYR A 24 -8.85 23.87 -11.18
C TYR A 24 -8.90 25.37 -10.89
N ASN A 25 -10.10 25.94 -10.70
CA ASN A 25 -10.28 27.37 -10.48
C ASN A 25 -10.01 27.79 -9.03
N ILE A 26 -10.16 26.89 -8.06
CA ILE A 26 -9.85 27.15 -6.64
C ILE A 26 -8.47 26.63 -6.23
N ALA A 27 -7.80 25.90 -7.10
CA ALA A 27 -6.45 25.38 -6.89
C ALA A 27 -5.47 26.54 -6.59
N PRO A 28 -4.40 26.27 -5.82
CA PRO A 28 -3.43 27.30 -5.51
C PRO A 28 -2.80 27.87 -6.79
N THR A 29 -2.33 29.10 -6.68
CA THR A 29 -1.67 29.77 -7.79
C THR A 29 -0.23 29.30 -7.90
N ASP A 30 0.19 28.99 -9.12
CA ASP A 30 1.59 28.73 -9.43
C ASP A 30 2.47 29.93 -9.08
N ILE A 31 3.74 29.63 -8.81
CA ILE A 31 4.80 30.62 -8.66
C ILE A 31 4.93 31.46 -9.94
N ARG A 32 5.29 32.74 -9.81
CA ARG A 32 5.41 33.68 -10.93
C ARG A 32 6.87 34.08 -11.13
N PRO A 33 7.29 34.41 -12.35
CA PRO A 33 8.61 35.00 -12.55
C PRO A 33 8.76 36.31 -11.77
N GLY A 34 9.96 36.56 -11.26
CA GLY A 34 10.31 37.78 -10.54
C GLY A 34 11.31 37.55 -9.42
N ASP A 35 11.47 38.58 -8.60
CA ASP A 35 12.43 38.59 -7.50
C ASP A 35 11.82 37.99 -6.22
N TYR A 36 12.56 37.06 -5.64
CA TYR A 36 12.30 36.38 -4.39
C TYR A 36 13.47 36.62 -3.43
N GLN A 37 13.23 36.42 -2.14
CA GLN A 37 14.25 36.48 -1.12
C GLN A 37 14.21 35.19 -0.32
N ALA A 38 15.33 34.47 -0.28
CA ALA A 38 15.51 33.32 0.61
C ALA A 38 16.33 33.75 1.82
N THR A 39 15.72 33.66 2.99
CA THR A 39 16.34 33.94 4.27
C THR A 39 16.66 32.63 4.96
N LEU A 40 17.94 32.26 4.98
CA LEU A 40 18.43 31.18 5.83
C LEU A 40 18.43 31.66 7.28
N THR A 41 17.84 30.88 8.17
CA THR A 41 17.93 31.05 9.61
C THR A 41 18.51 29.79 10.23
N VAL A 42 19.51 29.97 11.10
CA VAL A 42 20.12 28.93 11.93
C VAL A 42 19.97 29.38 13.37
N ASP A 43 19.21 28.64 14.16
CA ASP A 43 18.94 28.88 15.57
C ASP A 43 19.25 27.62 16.39
N ALA A 44 20.53 27.45 16.70
CA ALA A 44 21.08 26.31 17.44
C ALA A 44 21.70 26.78 18.77
N PRO A 45 21.89 25.89 19.76
CA PRO A 45 22.56 26.25 21.01
C PRO A 45 23.95 26.85 20.73
N GLY A 46 24.15 28.13 21.02
CA GLY A 46 25.42 28.84 20.80
C GLY A 46 25.60 29.49 19.42
N ILE A 47 24.64 29.34 18.48
CA ILE A 47 24.69 29.93 17.13
C ILE A 47 23.31 30.46 16.75
N SER A 48 23.20 31.78 16.55
CA SER A 48 21.99 32.40 15.99
C SER A 48 22.39 33.28 14.81
N LEU A 49 22.02 32.86 13.60
CA LEU A 49 22.41 33.52 12.36
C LEU A 49 21.24 33.60 11.38
N GLU A 50 21.11 34.75 10.73
CA GLU A 50 20.14 34.99 9.67
C GLU A 50 20.85 35.60 8.46
N HIS A 51 20.69 35.00 7.28
CA HIS A 51 21.30 35.47 6.04
C HIS A 51 20.30 35.44 4.90
N SER A 52 20.15 36.57 4.21
CA SER A 52 19.21 36.72 3.10
C SER A 52 19.91 36.74 1.75
N ILE A 53 19.40 35.94 0.83
CA ILE A 53 19.92 35.80 -0.54
C ILE A 53 18.81 36.16 -1.54
N PRO A 54 19.09 37.03 -2.52
CA PRO A 54 18.17 37.28 -3.62
C PRO A 54 18.08 36.04 -4.52
N ILE A 55 16.87 35.67 -4.88
CA ILE A 55 16.57 34.60 -5.84
C ILE A 55 15.77 35.21 -6.98
N GLU A 56 16.21 35.00 -8.20
CA GLU A 56 15.44 35.33 -9.40
C GLU A 56 14.75 34.07 -9.91
N VAL A 57 13.42 34.11 -9.97
CA VAL A 57 12.63 33.03 -10.59
C VAL A 57 12.31 33.44 -12.02
N VAL A 58 12.72 32.63 -12.99
CA VAL A 58 12.63 32.94 -14.42
C VAL A 58 11.77 31.91 -15.16
N GLN A 59 11.20 32.29 -16.30
CA GLN A 59 10.36 31.37 -17.08
C GLN A 59 11.20 30.29 -17.79
N SER A 60 12.43 30.62 -18.19
CA SER A 60 13.41 29.70 -18.76
C SER A 60 14.80 30.32 -18.60
N GLY A 61 15.79 29.55 -18.17
CA GLY A 61 17.15 30.01 -17.91
C GLY A 61 18.02 28.93 -17.29
N GLU A 62 19.34 29.13 -17.32
CA GLU A 62 20.28 28.23 -16.66
C GLU A 62 20.29 28.45 -15.15
N ILE A 63 20.34 27.35 -14.39
CA ILE A 63 20.46 27.40 -12.94
C ILE A 63 21.82 28.01 -12.58
N GLN A 64 21.82 29.02 -11.71
CA GLN A 64 23.03 29.56 -11.12
C GLN A 64 23.13 29.14 -9.66
N GLU A 65 24.23 28.50 -9.28
CA GLU A 65 24.54 28.16 -7.89
C GLU A 65 25.58 29.14 -7.34
N THR A 66 25.25 29.76 -6.21
CA THR A 66 26.13 30.70 -5.51
C THR A 66 26.48 30.15 -4.14
N ARG A 67 27.76 30.22 -3.78
CA ARG A 67 28.26 29.82 -2.46
C ARG A 67 28.44 31.05 -1.58
N PHE A 68 27.89 30.98 -0.37
CA PHE A 68 27.97 32.02 0.64
C PHE A 68 28.64 31.45 1.88
N GLN A 69 29.81 31.97 2.22
CA GLN A 69 30.52 31.59 3.45
C GLN A 69 30.12 32.52 4.59
N LEU A 70 29.73 31.91 5.71
CA LEU A 70 29.29 32.55 6.92
C LEU A 70 30.21 32.05 8.04
N ILE A 71 31.10 32.91 8.51
CA ILE A 71 32.09 32.58 9.54
C ILE A 71 31.49 32.92 10.91
N GLY A 72 31.22 31.90 11.72
CA GLY A 72 30.77 32.06 13.12
C GLY A 72 31.95 31.95 14.11
N GLU A 73 31.67 32.21 15.39
CA GLU A 73 32.71 32.17 16.45
C GLU A 73 33.22 30.75 16.74
N SER A 74 32.34 29.74 16.68
CA SER A 74 32.65 28.32 16.95
C SER A 74 32.34 27.37 15.78
N THR A 75 31.59 27.84 14.77
CA THR A 75 31.12 27.04 13.64
C THR A 75 31.12 27.87 12.38
N ASN A 76 31.70 27.33 11.30
CA ASN A 76 31.62 27.93 9.96
C ASN A 76 30.49 27.27 9.17
N LEU A 77 29.75 28.08 8.43
CA LEU A 77 28.64 27.65 7.58
C LEU A 77 28.94 28.02 6.13
N THR A 78 28.70 27.09 5.20
CA THR A 78 28.70 27.37 3.76
C THR A 78 27.31 27.09 3.23
N LEU A 79 26.62 28.13 2.80
CA LEU A 79 25.33 28.02 2.13
C LEU A 79 25.54 28.00 0.62
N ILE A 80 25.17 26.90 -0.04
CA ILE A 80 25.07 26.79 -1.49
C ILE A 80 23.60 26.98 -1.85
N ALA A 81 23.28 28.07 -2.54
CA ALA A 81 21.91 28.37 -2.94
C ALA A 81 21.81 28.53 -4.46
N ARG A 82 20.73 28.01 -5.03
CA ARG A 82 20.34 28.32 -6.41
C ARG A 82 19.72 29.71 -6.47
N THR A 83 20.39 30.66 -7.13
CA THR A 83 20.00 32.07 -7.17
C THR A 83 19.22 32.43 -8.44
N VAL A 84 19.32 31.64 -9.50
CA VAL A 84 18.45 31.75 -10.69
C VAL A 84 17.73 30.42 -10.86
N LEU A 85 16.40 30.45 -10.84
CA LEU A 85 15.55 29.26 -10.79
C LEU A 85 14.50 29.29 -11.91
N PRO A 86 14.61 28.41 -12.92
CA PRO A 86 13.56 28.29 -13.93
C PRO A 86 12.28 27.67 -13.34
N ILE A 87 11.11 28.13 -13.81
CA ILE A 87 9.81 27.56 -13.45
C ILE A 87 9.58 26.29 -14.27
N ASN A 88 9.94 25.15 -13.69
CA ASN A 88 9.64 23.82 -14.25
C ASN A 88 9.42 22.80 -13.12
N THR A 89 9.03 21.59 -13.50
CA THR A 89 8.75 20.45 -12.59
C THR A 89 10.00 19.72 -12.10
N ASP A 90 11.14 19.91 -12.76
CA ASP A 90 12.34 19.08 -12.58
C ASP A 90 13.39 19.76 -11.70
N THR A 91 13.23 21.06 -11.41
CA THR A 91 14.20 21.86 -10.68
C THR A 91 13.62 22.40 -9.37
N PRO A 92 13.70 21.62 -8.27
CA PRO A 92 13.34 22.13 -6.95
C PRO A 92 14.25 23.30 -6.54
N PHE A 93 13.70 24.13 -5.66
CA PHE A 93 14.48 25.14 -4.96
C PHE A 93 15.36 24.42 -3.97
N ARG A 94 16.68 24.45 -4.21
CA ARG A 94 17.65 23.71 -3.43
C ARG A 94 18.59 24.65 -2.69
N PHE A 95 18.71 24.41 -1.40
CA PHE A 95 19.66 25.05 -0.51
C PHE A 95 20.46 23.96 0.21
N VAL A 96 21.78 24.06 0.18
CA VAL A 96 22.67 23.17 0.92
C VAL A 96 23.39 23.99 1.97
N VAL A 97 23.22 23.64 3.23
CA VAL A 97 23.93 24.25 4.36
C VAL A 97 24.96 23.25 4.84
N GLU A 98 26.19 23.45 4.42
CA GLU A 98 27.35 22.74 4.95
C GLU A 98 27.80 23.43 6.23
N TYR A 99 28.20 22.67 7.25
CA TYR A 99 28.72 23.23 8.49
C TYR A 99 29.97 22.50 8.96
N SER A 100 30.81 23.19 9.71
CA SER A 100 31.98 22.57 10.36
C SER A 100 32.06 23.09 11.79
N GLY A 101 31.94 22.21 12.79
CA GLY A 101 31.94 22.60 14.20
C GLY A 101 31.05 21.72 15.06
N GLU A 102 30.29 22.34 15.96
CA GLU A 102 29.37 21.67 16.87
C GLU A 102 28.23 20.96 16.13
N SER A 103 27.66 19.92 16.76
CA SER A 103 26.55 19.16 16.19
C SER A 103 25.26 19.99 16.18
N MET A 104 24.70 20.20 14.99
CA MET A 104 23.41 20.89 14.80
C MET A 104 22.31 19.89 14.46
N LYS A 105 21.08 20.23 14.83
CA LYS A 105 19.90 19.45 14.46
C LYS A 105 19.20 20.08 13.27
N ALA A 106 18.52 19.26 12.46
CA ALA A 106 17.68 19.75 11.36
C ALA A 106 16.58 20.72 11.82
N SER A 107 16.14 20.65 13.08
CA SER A 107 15.16 21.59 13.67
C SER A 107 15.66 23.03 13.72
N ASP A 108 16.97 23.20 13.78
CA ASP A 108 17.65 24.46 14.07
C ASP A 108 17.86 25.26 12.79
N VAL A 109 17.74 24.63 11.62
CA VAL A 109 17.97 25.25 10.32
C VAL A 109 16.65 25.35 9.56
N PHE A 110 16.36 26.50 8.95
CA PHE A 110 15.25 26.64 8.01
C PHE A 110 15.51 27.78 7.02
N VAL A 111 14.89 27.69 5.84
CA VAL A 111 14.93 28.74 4.83
C VAL A 111 13.52 29.28 4.65
N ARG A 112 13.36 30.59 4.82
CA ARG A 112 12.12 31.30 4.51
C ARG A 112 12.23 31.94 3.13
N ILE A 113 11.35 31.57 2.22
CA ILE A 113 11.29 32.09 0.87
C ILE A 113 10.12 33.05 0.77
N THR A 114 10.39 34.31 0.47
CA THR A 114 9.39 35.38 0.37
C THR A 114 9.43 36.09 -0.97
N ASN A 115 8.33 36.73 -1.35
CA ASN A 115 8.33 37.72 -2.43
C ASN A 115 7.37 38.88 -2.13
N ASN A 116 7.49 39.94 -2.92
CA ASN A 116 6.63 41.13 -2.80
C ASN A 116 5.15 40.87 -3.19
N ALA A 117 4.87 39.74 -3.83
CA ALA A 117 3.51 39.33 -4.20
C ALA A 117 2.82 38.49 -3.11
N GLY A 118 3.41 38.37 -1.92
CA GLY A 118 2.82 37.68 -0.77
C GLY A 118 3.13 36.18 -0.68
N TYR A 119 4.01 35.65 -1.53
CA TYR A 119 4.58 34.32 -1.34
C TYR A 119 5.39 34.32 -0.04
N ASN A 120 5.12 33.37 0.84
CA ASN A 120 5.84 33.19 2.10
C ASN A 120 5.79 31.72 2.49
N GLN A 121 6.91 31.02 2.32
CA GLN A 121 7.03 29.61 2.66
C GLN A 121 8.26 29.40 3.54
N THR A 122 8.11 28.68 4.64
CA THR A 122 9.22 28.26 5.47
C THR A 122 9.49 26.79 5.21
N VAL A 123 10.70 26.48 4.77
CA VAL A 123 11.14 25.14 4.38
C VAL A 123 12.21 24.69 5.36
N ARG A 124 12.14 23.43 5.78
CA ARG A 124 13.10 22.81 6.69
C ARG A 124 13.96 21.78 5.93
N PRO A 125 15.11 21.37 6.48
CA PRO A 125 15.95 20.33 5.89
C PRO A 125 15.15 19.06 5.60
N THR A 126 15.19 18.63 4.35
CA THR A 126 14.59 17.39 3.86
C THR A 126 15.51 16.21 4.14
N LEU A 127 16.82 16.44 4.11
CA LEU A 127 17.88 15.45 4.33
C LEU A 127 18.99 16.05 5.21
N GLN A 128 19.53 15.23 6.12
CA GLN A 128 20.76 15.51 6.86
C GLN A 128 21.77 14.41 6.53
N ARG A 129 22.94 14.78 5.99
CA ARG A 129 24.03 13.85 5.70
C ARG A 129 25.31 14.41 6.31
N ASP A 130 25.88 13.71 7.28
CA ASP A 130 27.08 14.13 8.00
C ASP A 130 26.98 15.57 8.53
N GLN A 131 27.69 16.51 7.89
CA GLN A 131 27.68 17.94 8.23
C GLN A 131 26.99 18.80 7.15
N GLU A 132 26.02 18.23 6.43
CA GLU A 132 25.23 18.92 5.42
C GLU A 132 23.74 18.81 5.71
N PHE A 133 23.05 19.94 5.61
CA PHE A 133 21.59 20.00 5.52
C PHE A 133 21.19 20.33 4.09
N ILE A 134 20.37 19.47 3.51
CA ILE A 134 19.80 19.70 2.18
C ILE A 134 18.33 20.09 2.37
N ILE A 135 17.99 21.29 1.92
CA ILE A 135 16.63 21.82 1.92
C ILE A 135 16.17 21.86 0.47
N GLU A 136 15.21 21.00 0.13
CA GLU A 136 14.59 20.98 -1.19
C GLU A 136 13.11 21.33 -1.07
N HIS A 137 12.69 22.35 -1.82
CA HIS A 137 11.31 22.79 -1.90
C HIS A 137 10.85 22.80 -3.35
N GLN A 138 9.86 22.00 -3.67
CA GLN A 138 9.22 22.08 -4.96
C GLN A 138 8.21 23.24 -4.95
N PRO A 139 8.43 24.32 -5.72
CA PRO A 139 7.45 25.38 -5.83
C PRO A 139 6.19 24.88 -6.54
N LEU A 140 5.09 25.60 -6.38
CA LEU A 140 3.86 25.29 -7.12
C LEU A 140 4.06 25.61 -8.60
N VAL A 141 4.04 24.58 -9.44
CA VAL A 141 4.15 24.67 -10.89
C VAL A 141 3.12 23.73 -11.51
N HIS A 142 2.33 24.20 -12.47
CA HIS A 142 1.22 23.44 -13.06
C HIS A 142 0.22 22.89 -12.01
N SER A 143 0.16 23.50 -10.83
CA SER A 143 -0.57 22.99 -9.67
C SER A 143 -2.08 22.92 -9.92
N LYS A 144 -2.62 23.85 -10.71
CA LYS A 144 -4.03 23.83 -11.12
C LYS A 144 -4.38 22.59 -11.93
N ALA A 145 -3.53 22.21 -12.88
CA ALA A 145 -3.71 21.01 -13.68
C ALA A 145 -3.60 19.75 -12.82
N ALA A 146 -2.61 19.70 -11.92
CA ALA A 146 -2.44 18.60 -10.96
C ALA A 146 -3.68 18.41 -10.07
N VAL A 147 -4.23 19.49 -9.51
CA VAL A 147 -5.46 19.45 -8.69
C VAL A 147 -6.66 18.95 -9.51
N ALA A 148 -6.80 19.41 -10.76
CA ALA A 148 -7.88 18.96 -11.63
C ALA A 148 -7.76 17.47 -11.94
N ILE A 149 -6.56 16.99 -12.29
CA ILE A 149 -6.26 15.58 -12.55
C ILE A 149 -6.58 14.74 -11.31
N LEU A 150 -6.06 15.12 -10.13
CA LEU A 150 -6.32 14.43 -8.87
C LEU A 150 -7.82 14.33 -8.58
N THR A 151 -8.56 15.42 -8.78
CA THR A 151 -10.01 15.47 -8.55
C THR A 151 -10.76 14.53 -9.48
N VAL A 152 -10.48 14.61 -10.79
CA VAL A 152 -11.13 13.78 -11.80
C VAL A 152 -10.84 12.30 -11.52
N VAL A 153 -9.57 11.96 -11.32
CA VAL A 153 -9.12 10.59 -11.06
C VAL A 153 -9.70 10.05 -9.76
N GLY A 154 -9.67 10.83 -8.69
CA GLY A 154 -10.24 10.46 -7.39
C GLY A 154 -11.73 10.15 -7.49
N ILE A 155 -12.51 10.99 -8.19
CA ILE A 155 -13.93 10.72 -8.43
C ILE A 155 -14.11 9.45 -9.27
N LEU A 156 -13.34 9.26 -10.33
CA LEU A 156 -13.50 8.11 -11.23
C LEU A 156 -13.11 6.78 -10.58
N TRP A 157 -12.06 6.74 -9.77
CA TRP A 157 -11.70 5.54 -9.02
C TRP A 157 -12.68 5.24 -7.89
N PHE A 158 -13.16 6.26 -7.19
CA PHE A 158 -14.11 6.09 -6.09
C PHE A 158 -15.48 5.63 -6.57
N THR A 159 -15.96 6.16 -7.70
CA THR A 159 -17.31 5.85 -8.22
C THR A 159 -17.32 4.69 -9.21
N GLU A 160 -16.14 4.24 -9.66
CA GLU A 160 -15.96 3.30 -10.77
C GLU A 160 -16.84 3.65 -11.99
N GLY A 161 -16.95 4.95 -12.30
CA GLY A 161 -17.78 5.43 -13.42
C GLY A 161 -17.38 4.88 -14.77
N ILE A 162 -16.06 4.70 -14.94
CA ILE A 162 -15.41 3.94 -16.00
C ILE A 162 -14.54 2.86 -15.34
N SER A 163 -14.14 1.84 -16.11
CA SER A 163 -13.27 0.77 -15.60
C SER A 163 -11.97 1.34 -15.01
N LEU A 164 -11.46 0.76 -13.93
CA LEU A 164 -10.20 1.17 -13.30
C LEU A 164 -9.04 1.22 -14.30
N VAL A 165 -9.01 0.29 -15.27
CA VAL A 165 -8.07 0.25 -16.41
C VAL A 165 -8.08 1.56 -17.21
N ALA A 166 -9.28 2.02 -17.58
CA ALA A 166 -9.44 3.23 -18.37
C ALA A 166 -8.98 4.47 -17.59
N THR A 167 -9.31 4.56 -16.30
CA THR A 167 -8.80 5.64 -15.43
C THR A 167 -7.28 5.59 -15.31
N SER A 168 -6.69 4.40 -15.17
CA SER A 168 -5.23 4.22 -15.09
C SER A 168 -4.49 4.64 -16.36
N ILE A 169 -5.04 4.35 -17.54
CA ILE A 169 -4.47 4.80 -18.82
C ILE A 169 -4.67 6.30 -19.03
N MET A 170 -5.77 6.86 -18.54
CA MET A 170 -6.07 8.28 -18.67
C MET A 170 -5.06 9.16 -17.90
N ILE A 171 -4.54 8.69 -16.76
CA ILE A 171 -3.59 9.44 -15.93
C ILE A 171 -2.33 9.89 -16.69
N PRO A 172 -1.49 9.00 -17.27
CA PRO A 172 -0.30 9.42 -18.00
C PRO A 172 -0.66 10.31 -19.19
N VAL A 173 -1.78 10.06 -19.88
CA VAL A 173 -2.24 10.91 -20.98
C VAL A 173 -2.50 12.33 -20.50
N MET A 174 -3.26 12.51 -19.40
CA MET A 174 -3.56 13.84 -18.87
C MET A 174 -2.33 14.55 -18.32
N VAL A 175 -1.43 13.82 -17.63
CA VAL A 175 -0.19 14.38 -17.08
C VAL A 175 0.74 14.88 -18.20
N ILE A 176 0.87 14.11 -19.29
CA ILE A 176 1.65 14.52 -20.48
C ILE A 176 1.00 15.72 -21.16
N LEU A 177 -0.32 15.69 -21.39
CA LEU A 177 -1.03 16.80 -22.04
C LEU A 177 -1.01 18.09 -21.21
N ALA A 178 -0.89 17.97 -19.89
CA ALA A 178 -0.71 19.09 -18.99
C ALA A 178 0.74 19.61 -18.93
N ASN A 179 1.68 18.99 -19.64
CA ASN A 179 3.13 19.23 -19.56
C ASN A 179 3.70 19.13 -18.14
N ILE A 180 3.12 18.25 -17.32
CA ILE A 180 3.64 18.00 -15.96
C ILE A 180 4.81 17.01 -16.00
N ARG A 181 4.76 16.02 -16.91
CA ARG A 181 5.85 15.05 -17.13
C ARG A 181 6.01 14.76 -18.61
N THR A 182 7.23 14.40 -18.99
CA THR A 182 7.52 13.88 -20.33
C THR A 182 6.86 12.52 -20.55
N PRO A 183 6.69 12.08 -21.82
CA PRO A 183 6.18 10.74 -22.11
C PRO A 183 7.00 9.62 -21.47
N THR A 184 8.33 9.78 -21.41
CA THR A 184 9.23 8.80 -20.78
C THR A 184 8.95 8.68 -19.28
N GLU A 185 8.87 9.81 -18.57
CA GLU A 185 8.61 9.83 -17.11
C GLU A 185 7.20 9.37 -16.75
N ALA A 186 6.22 9.58 -17.63
CA ALA A 186 4.85 9.17 -17.41
C ALA A 186 4.57 7.70 -17.80
N LEU A 187 5.36 7.09 -18.71
CA LEU A 187 5.14 5.71 -19.16
C LEU A 187 6.07 4.68 -18.53
N ASN A 188 7.30 5.06 -18.16
CA ASN A 188 8.24 4.16 -17.47
C ASN A 188 7.66 3.50 -16.21
N PRO A 189 6.85 4.18 -15.37
CA PRO A 189 6.34 3.58 -14.13
C PRO A 189 5.44 2.35 -14.34
N PHE A 190 4.89 2.13 -15.54
CA PHE A 190 4.14 0.92 -15.86
C PHE A 190 5.01 -0.35 -15.97
N PHE A 191 6.34 -0.19 -16.01
CA PHE A 191 7.32 -1.28 -16.02
C PHE A 191 8.23 -1.25 -14.78
N ASP A 192 7.77 -0.62 -13.69
CA ASP A 192 8.48 -0.59 -12.41
C ASP A 192 8.75 -2.01 -11.86
N PRO A 193 9.88 -2.26 -11.17
CA PRO A 193 10.16 -3.53 -10.50
C PRO A 193 9.00 -4.08 -9.67
N SER A 194 8.22 -3.23 -9.03
CA SER A 194 7.06 -3.62 -8.23
C SER A 194 5.91 -4.15 -9.11
N VAL A 195 5.72 -3.60 -10.31
CA VAL A 195 4.78 -4.15 -11.31
C VAL A 195 5.23 -5.55 -11.73
N ALA A 196 6.53 -5.71 -12.00
CA ALA A 196 7.13 -6.99 -12.36
C ALA A 196 6.99 -8.04 -11.26
N LEU A 197 7.16 -7.65 -9.99
CA LEU A 197 6.95 -8.51 -8.82
C LEU A 197 5.53 -9.08 -8.78
N ILE A 198 4.52 -8.23 -8.95
CA ILE A 198 3.10 -8.66 -8.96
C ILE A 198 2.82 -9.56 -10.14
N LEU A 199 3.32 -9.22 -11.33
CA LEU A 199 3.15 -10.04 -12.53
C LEU A 199 3.69 -11.46 -12.30
N GLY A 200 4.91 -11.59 -11.79
CA GLY A 200 5.49 -12.87 -11.42
C GLY A 200 4.69 -13.60 -10.34
N GLY A 201 4.25 -12.87 -9.30
CA GLY A 201 3.37 -13.39 -8.24
C GLY A 201 2.05 -13.96 -8.78
N PHE A 202 1.39 -13.26 -9.70
CA PHE A 202 0.16 -13.75 -10.33
C PHE A 202 0.39 -14.98 -11.19
N LEU A 203 1.49 -15.07 -11.94
CA LEU A 203 1.84 -16.28 -12.70
C LEU A 203 2.03 -17.48 -11.77
N ILE A 204 2.77 -17.30 -10.67
CA ILE A 204 3.01 -18.34 -9.68
C ILE A 204 1.69 -18.76 -9.00
N GLY A 205 0.87 -17.79 -8.57
CA GLY A 205 -0.45 -18.04 -7.98
C GLY A 205 -1.39 -18.75 -8.95
N ARG A 206 -1.36 -18.37 -10.23
CA ARG A 206 -2.14 -19.03 -11.28
C ARG A 206 -1.72 -20.48 -11.47
N ALA A 207 -0.43 -20.79 -11.47
CA ALA A 207 0.05 -22.18 -11.54
C ALA A 207 -0.40 -23.01 -10.33
N LEU A 208 -0.33 -22.46 -9.12
CA LEU A 208 -0.82 -23.14 -7.91
C LEU A 208 -2.31 -23.51 -8.06
N SER A 209 -3.11 -22.59 -8.57
CA SER A 209 -4.55 -22.81 -8.74
C SER A 209 -4.90 -23.74 -9.91
N LYS A 210 -4.22 -23.60 -11.07
CA LYS A 210 -4.41 -24.44 -12.27
C LYS A 210 -4.23 -25.93 -11.96
N TYR A 211 -3.29 -26.26 -11.07
CA TYR A 211 -2.97 -27.63 -10.69
C TYR A 211 -3.62 -28.09 -9.38
N GLU A 212 -4.62 -27.36 -8.86
CA GLU A 212 -5.35 -27.63 -7.61
C GLU A 212 -4.43 -27.88 -6.40
N LEU A 213 -3.25 -27.25 -6.38
CA LEU A 213 -2.28 -27.41 -5.28
C LEU A 213 -2.75 -26.70 -4.02
N ASP A 214 -3.44 -25.59 -4.19
CA ASP A 214 -4.16 -24.83 -3.17
C ASP A 214 -5.18 -25.71 -2.41
N LYS A 215 -6.05 -26.43 -3.13
CA LYS A 215 -7.04 -27.35 -2.58
C LYS A 215 -6.39 -28.57 -1.93
N ARG A 216 -5.34 -29.12 -2.55
CA ARG A 216 -4.57 -30.23 -1.96
C ARG A 216 -3.96 -29.81 -0.62
N LEU A 217 -3.37 -28.62 -0.56
CA LEU A 217 -2.77 -28.06 0.65
C LEU A 217 -3.82 -27.80 1.73
N ALA A 218 -4.96 -27.21 1.37
CA ALA A 218 -6.08 -26.99 2.28
C ALA A 218 -6.55 -28.30 2.93
N LEU A 219 -6.84 -29.31 2.12
CA LEU A 219 -7.30 -30.61 2.59
C LEU A 219 -6.23 -31.35 3.40
N MET A 220 -4.96 -31.21 3.04
CA MET A 220 -3.85 -31.77 3.82
C MET A 220 -3.82 -31.19 5.24
N ILE A 221 -3.88 -29.86 5.38
CA ILE A 221 -3.85 -29.20 6.70
C ILE A 221 -5.10 -29.57 7.50
N LEU A 222 -6.29 -29.48 6.89
CA LEU A 222 -7.55 -29.83 7.55
C LEU A 222 -7.63 -31.30 7.98
N SER A 223 -7.05 -32.22 7.21
CA SER A 223 -6.99 -33.65 7.58
C SER A 223 -6.16 -33.94 8.84
N ARG A 224 -5.33 -32.97 9.25
CA ARG A 224 -4.46 -33.07 10.43
C ARG A 224 -5.00 -32.30 11.64
N SER A 225 -6.09 -31.54 11.49
CA SER A 225 -6.72 -30.74 12.54
C SER A 225 -7.24 -31.57 13.72
N ALA A 226 -7.25 -30.97 14.92
CA ALA A 226 -7.87 -31.53 16.13
C ALA A 226 -9.41 -31.41 16.10
N GLY A 227 -10.09 -32.31 16.81
CA GLY A 227 -11.52 -32.63 16.64
C GLY A 227 -12.54 -31.83 17.47
N SER A 228 -12.24 -30.59 17.90
CA SER A 228 -13.25 -29.72 18.54
C SER A 228 -13.78 -28.67 17.55
N GLY A 229 -15.03 -28.24 17.74
CA GLY A 229 -15.69 -27.28 16.83
C GLY A 229 -15.01 -25.90 16.85
N SER A 230 -14.54 -25.49 18.02
CA SER A 230 -13.75 -24.27 18.17
C SER A 230 -12.39 -24.34 17.45
N SER A 231 -11.69 -25.48 17.53
CA SER A 231 -10.40 -25.70 16.84
C SER A 231 -10.57 -25.82 15.32
N LEU A 232 -11.68 -26.36 14.86
CA LEU A 232 -12.02 -26.43 13.44
C LEU A 232 -12.09 -25.04 12.81
N ILE A 233 -12.81 -24.10 13.44
CA ILE A 233 -12.96 -22.73 12.91
C ILE A 233 -11.58 -22.06 12.82
N LEU A 234 -10.80 -22.13 13.89
CA LEU A 234 -9.44 -21.55 13.89
C LEU A 234 -8.55 -22.18 12.82
N THR A 235 -8.65 -23.50 12.60
CA THR A 235 -7.87 -24.18 11.56
C THR A 235 -8.30 -23.76 10.17
N VAL A 236 -9.62 -23.69 9.92
CA VAL A 236 -10.17 -23.19 8.65
C VAL A 236 -9.71 -21.75 8.40
N MET A 237 -9.72 -20.90 9.43
CA MET A 237 -9.20 -19.53 9.35
C MET A 237 -7.71 -19.49 9.04
N GLY A 238 -6.90 -20.28 9.76
CA GLY A 238 -5.45 -20.34 9.55
C GLY A 238 -5.09 -20.82 8.14
N VAL A 239 -5.80 -21.83 7.62
CA VAL A 239 -5.62 -22.30 6.23
C VAL A 239 -6.02 -21.22 5.24
N SER A 240 -7.18 -20.57 5.43
CA SER A 240 -7.66 -19.52 4.53
C SER A 240 -6.71 -18.33 4.50
N ALA A 241 -6.21 -17.91 5.66
CA ALA A 241 -5.23 -16.83 5.76
C ALA A 241 -3.91 -17.21 5.10
N PHE A 242 -3.40 -18.42 5.36
CA PHE A 242 -2.17 -18.91 4.77
C PHE A 242 -2.25 -18.99 3.24
N LEU A 243 -3.34 -19.56 2.68
CA LEU A 243 -3.52 -19.58 1.23
C LEU A 243 -3.60 -18.17 0.64
N SER A 244 -4.23 -17.25 1.37
CA SER A 244 -4.37 -15.85 0.95
C SER A 244 -3.03 -15.12 0.86
N MET A 245 -2.06 -15.46 1.71
CA MET A 245 -0.70 -14.90 1.63
C MET A 245 0.01 -15.18 0.30
N TRP A 246 -0.35 -16.24 -0.43
CA TRP A 246 0.43 -16.68 -1.61
C TRP A 246 -0.33 -16.62 -2.92
N ILE A 247 -1.66 -16.52 -2.87
CA ILE A 247 -2.51 -16.60 -4.06
C ILE A 247 -3.30 -15.30 -4.19
N SER A 248 -4.52 -15.27 -3.67
CA SER A 248 -5.32 -14.06 -3.52
C SER A 248 -6.43 -14.30 -2.52
N ASN A 249 -6.91 -13.22 -1.92
CA ASN A 249 -8.05 -13.24 -0.99
C ASN A 249 -9.26 -13.96 -1.61
N THR A 250 -9.59 -13.61 -2.86
CA THR A 250 -10.74 -14.15 -3.60
C THR A 250 -10.61 -15.65 -3.82
N ALA A 251 -9.45 -16.12 -4.30
CA ALA A 251 -9.22 -17.54 -4.57
C ALA A 251 -9.27 -18.36 -3.28
N SER A 252 -8.64 -17.86 -2.21
CA SER A 252 -8.66 -18.52 -0.90
C SER A 252 -10.10 -18.71 -0.39
N ALA A 253 -10.91 -17.65 -0.43
CA ALA A 253 -12.31 -17.73 0.00
C ALA A 253 -13.15 -18.67 -0.88
N ALA A 254 -12.97 -18.61 -2.22
CA ALA A 254 -13.68 -19.46 -3.18
C ALA A 254 -13.42 -20.95 -2.97
N ILE A 255 -12.22 -21.32 -2.53
CA ILE A 255 -11.83 -22.71 -2.25
C ILE A 255 -12.33 -23.15 -0.87
N MET A 256 -12.13 -22.29 0.13
CA MET A 256 -12.35 -22.66 1.52
C MET A 256 -13.82 -22.66 1.92
N ILE A 257 -14.67 -21.80 1.34
CA ILE A 257 -16.11 -21.76 1.64
C ILE A 257 -16.81 -23.09 1.30
N PRO A 258 -16.69 -23.65 0.07
CA PRO A 258 -17.29 -24.95 -0.24
C PRO A 258 -16.78 -26.08 0.66
N ILE A 259 -15.49 -26.08 1.00
CA ILE A 259 -14.89 -27.07 1.92
C ILE A 259 -15.51 -26.93 3.32
N ALA A 260 -15.61 -25.70 3.83
CA ALA A 260 -16.20 -25.41 5.14
C ALA A 260 -17.69 -25.80 5.20
N ILE A 261 -18.44 -25.58 4.11
CA ILE A 261 -19.84 -26.01 3.99
C ILE A 261 -19.95 -27.55 3.93
N ALA A 262 -19.08 -28.22 3.18
CA ALA A 262 -19.07 -29.69 3.12
C ALA A 262 -18.80 -30.30 4.50
N VAL A 263 -17.94 -29.67 5.29
CA VAL A 263 -17.60 -30.05 6.67
C VAL A 263 -18.82 -30.01 7.59
N ILE A 264 -19.56 -28.90 7.62
CA ILE A 264 -20.73 -28.76 8.51
C ILE A 264 -21.94 -29.58 8.08
N SER A 265 -22.02 -30.01 6.81
CA SER A 265 -23.15 -30.80 6.30
C SER A 265 -23.37 -32.12 7.04
N LYS A 266 -22.36 -32.53 7.85
CA LYS A 266 -22.37 -33.73 8.69
C LYS A 266 -22.95 -33.52 10.08
N ILE A 267 -23.19 -32.29 10.51
CA ILE A 267 -23.81 -32.00 11.81
C ILE A 267 -25.30 -32.30 11.72
N GLU A 268 -25.81 -33.23 12.52
CA GLU A 268 -27.21 -33.68 12.48
C GLU A 268 -28.15 -32.61 13.04
N ASN A 269 -27.76 -31.97 14.15
CA ASN A 269 -28.55 -30.89 14.74
C ASN A 269 -28.63 -29.68 13.80
N LYS A 270 -29.84 -29.35 13.33
CA LYS A 270 -30.08 -28.26 12.37
C LYS A 270 -29.67 -26.89 12.93
N GLU A 271 -30.01 -26.58 14.18
CA GLU A 271 -29.69 -25.29 14.79
C GLU A 271 -28.17 -25.10 14.91
N THR A 272 -27.47 -26.12 15.40
CA THR A 272 -26.00 -26.10 15.51
C THR A 272 -25.36 -26.00 14.13
N ARG A 273 -25.85 -26.74 13.14
CA ARG A 273 -25.39 -26.70 11.75
C ARG A 273 -25.52 -25.31 11.14
N ASP A 274 -26.64 -24.63 11.37
CA ASP A 274 -26.89 -23.30 10.83
C ASP A 274 -25.99 -22.25 11.49
N LYS A 275 -25.80 -22.30 12.82
CA LYS A 275 -24.86 -21.42 13.53
C LYS A 275 -23.40 -21.61 13.06
N TYR A 276 -22.95 -22.86 12.94
CA TYR A 276 -21.63 -23.17 12.41
C TYR A 276 -21.45 -22.75 10.96
N GLY A 277 -22.50 -22.90 10.14
CA GLY A 277 -22.46 -22.45 8.75
C GLY A 277 -22.31 -20.94 8.61
N LYS A 278 -23.01 -20.17 9.43
CA LYS A 278 -22.83 -18.71 9.50
C LYS A 278 -21.39 -18.35 9.86
N VAL A 279 -20.90 -18.90 10.96
CA VAL A 279 -19.57 -18.55 11.48
C VAL A 279 -18.45 -19.00 10.56
N LEU A 280 -18.49 -20.20 9.99
CA LEU A 280 -17.43 -20.66 9.11
C LEU A 280 -17.34 -19.85 7.82
N VAL A 281 -18.48 -19.46 7.25
CA VAL A 281 -18.50 -18.64 6.04
C VAL A 281 -17.90 -17.25 6.30
N LEU A 282 -18.26 -16.61 7.42
CA LEU A 282 -17.65 -15.34 7.85
C LEU A 282 -16.17 -15.50 8.21
N ALA A 283 -15.83 -16.57 8.94
CA ALA A 283 -14.47 -16.87 9.37
C ALA A 283 -13.53 -17.02 8.17
N VAL A 284 -13.95 -17.76 7.14
CA VAL A 284 -13.19 -17.89 5.89
C VAL A 284 -13.04 -16.53 5.19
N ALA A 285 -14.13 -15.76 5.03
CA ALA A 285 -14.05 -14.46 4.38
C ALA A 285 -13.09 -13.51 5.10
N TYR A 286 -13.22 -13.36 6.41
CA TYR A 286 -12.41 -12.44 7.18
C TYR A 286 -10.95 -12.89 7.26
N SER A 287 -10.70 -14.18 7.44
CA SER A 287 -9.32 -14.71 7.46
C SER A 287 -8.64 -14.65 6.10
N ALA A 288 -9.37 -14.83 4.99
CA ALA A 288 -8.83 -14.61 3.66
C ALA A 288 -8.42 -13.14 3.45
N THR A 289 -9.28 -12.19 3.85
CA THR A 289 -8.97 -10.75 3.79
C THR A 289 -7.75 -10.40 4.65
N VAL A 290 -7.72 -10.85 5.91
CA VAL A 290 -6.57 -10.62 6.82
C VAL A 290 -5.29 -11.26 6.29
N GLY A 291 -5.36 -12.51 5.83
CA GLY A 291 -4.20 -13.25 5.36
C GLY A 291 -3.45 -12.58 4.21
N GLY A 292 -4.16 -11.86 3.34
CA GLY A 292 -3.56 -11.13 2.22
C GLY A 292 -2.57 -10.04 2.65
N VAL A 293 -2.67 -9.53 3.88
CA VAL A 293 -1.71 -8.56 4.44
C VAL A 293 -0.39 -9.22 4.83
N GLY A 294 -0.37 -10.53 5.08
CA GLY A 294 0.79 -11.23 5.64
C GLY A 294 2.02 -11.29 4.73
N SER A 295 1.87 -11.08 3.42
CA SER A 295 2.97 -11.11 2.46
C SER A 295 2.87 -9.95 1.47
N LEU A 296 3.99 -9.62 0.82
CA LEU A 296 4.02 -8.55 -0.17
C LEU A 296 3.16 -8.84 -1.42
N VAL A 297 2.87 -10.11 -1.72
CA VAL A 297 2.08 -10.50 -2.92
C VAL A 297 0.63 -10.86 -2.61
N GLY A 298 0.24 -10.98 -1.34
CA GLY A 298 -1.07 -11.48 -0.95
C GLY A 298 -2.23 -10.54 -1.28
N SER A 299 -2.00 -9.22 -1.21
CA SER A 299 -3.02 -8.19 -1.47
C SER A 299 -2.45 -7.06 -2.33
N PRO A 300 -3.16 -6.56 -3.36
CA PRO A 300 -2.65 -5.51 -4.26
C PRO A 300 -2.18 -4.17 -3.61
N PRO A 301 -2.72 -3.70 -2.47
CA PRO A 301 -2.18 -2.53 -1.78
C PRO A 301 -0.76 -2.69 -1.23
N ASN A 302 -0.33 -3.91 -0.91
CA ASN A 302 0.98 -4.18 -0.32
C ASN A 302 2.15 -3.85 -1.27
N PRO A 303 2.20 -4.42 -2.50
CA PRO A 303 3.26 -4.10 -3.44
C PRO A 303 3.17 -2.66 -3.93
N LEU A 304 1.97 -2.07 -3.94
CA LEU A 304 1.79 -0.65 -4.19
C LEU A 304 2.50 0.20 -3.13
N ALA A 305 2.34 -0.13 -1.85
CA ALA A 305 3.03 0.56 -0.78
C ALA A 305 4.56 0.43 -0.91
N ALA A 306 5.08 -0.78 -1.19
CA ALA A 306 6.50 -0.98 -1.47
C ALA A 306 6.98 -0.14 -2.66
N THR A 307 6.17 -0.03 -3.71
CA THR A 307 6.44 0.83 -4.86
C THR A 307 6.60 2.30 -4.44
N TYR A 308 5.67 2.81 -3.63
CA TYR A 308 5.71 4.20 -3.16
C TYR A 308 6.90 4.44 -2.22
N ILE A 309 7.19 3.48 -1.34
CA ILE A 309 8.36 3.51 -0.45
C ILE A 309 9.64 3.60 -1.28
N ASN A 310 9.78 2.78 -2.33
CA ASN A 310 10.94 2.81 -3.20
C ASN A 310 11.03 4.10 -4.03
N SER A 311 9.93 4.49 -4.67
CA SER A 311 9.88 5.62 -5.61
C SER A 311 10.00 6.98 -4.92
N PHE A 312 9.49 7.12 -3.69
CA PHE A 312 9.37 8.42 -3.03
C PHE A 312 10.14 8.55 -1.72
N LEU A 313 10.46 7.44 -1.04
CA LEU A 313 11.31 7.46 0.15
C LEU A 313 12.75 7.03 -0.14
N GLY A 314 13.03 6.50 -1.34
CA GLY A 314 14.36 6.03 -1.73
C GLY A 314 14.82 4.80 -0.94
N ILE A 315 13.89 4.08 -0.32
CA ILE A 315 14.17 2.87 0.46
C ILE A 315 14.02 1.67 -0.47
N GLU A 316 15.08 0.89 -0.66
CA GLU A 316 15.00 -0.41 -1.33
C GLU A 316 14.15 -1.35 -0.47
N PHE A 317 12.92 -1.62 -0.92
CA PHE A 317 11.95 -2.39 -0.15
C PHE A 317 11.67 -3.72 -0.84
N SER A 318 12.24 -4.79 -0.29
CA SER A 318 12.16 -6.15 -0.82
C SER A 318 10.97 -6.93 -0.24
N PHE A 319 10.77 -8.17 -0.72
CA PHE A 319 9.74 -9.05 -0.18
C PHE A 319 9.90 -9.34 1.31
N ILE A 320 11.13 -9.60 1.76
CA ILE A 320 11.39 -9.96 3.16
C ILE A 320 11.17 -8.78 4.11
N ASP A 321 11.40 -7.55 3.64
CA ASP A 321 11.17 -6.33 4.40
C ASP A 321 9.70 -6.14 4.76
N TRP A 322 8.77 -6.70 3.99
CA TRP A 322 7.34 -6.65 4.30
C TRP A 322 6.95 -7.50 5.51
N ILE A 323 7.62 -8.63 5.74
CA ILE A 323 7.19 -9.65 6.71
C ILE A 323 7.07 -9.08 8.13
N PRO A 324 8.05 -8.32 8.67
CA PRO A 324 7.94 -7.71 10.00
C PRO A 324 6.75 -6.75 10.15
N TYR A 325 6.21 -6.22 9.05
CA TYR A 325 5.07 -5.32 9.09
C TYR A 325 3.73 -6.05 8.95
N GLY A 326 3.59 -6.87 7.91
CA GLY A 326 2.32 -7.53 7.57
C GLY A 326 2.01 -8.77 8.40
N LEU A 327 2.99 -9.65 8.63
CA LEU A 327 2.75 -10.94 9.27
C LEU A 327 2.26 -10.82 10.73
N PRO A 328 2.79 -9.90 11.57
CA PRO A 328 2.26 -9.70 12.92
C PRO A 328 0.79 -9.30 12.95
N VAL A 329 0.32 -8.51 11.98
CA VAL A 329 -1.11 -8.16 11.86
C VAL A 329 -1.94 -9.43 11.72
N VAL A 330 -1.54 -10.36 10.86
CA VAL A 330 -2.26 -11.63 10.66
C VAL A 330 -2.27 -12.47 11.93
N ILE A 331 -1.12 -12.60 12.59
CA ILE A 331 -0.96 -13.40 13.82
C ILE A 331 -1.83 -12.85 14.95
N ILE A 332 -1.98 -11.53 15.04
CA ILE A 332 -2.78 -10.86 16.08
C ILE A 332 -4.27 -10.86 15.72
N MET A 333 -4.62 -10.52 14.49
CA MET A 333 -6.01 -10.38 14.05
C MET A 333 -6.76 -11.71 13.98
N LEU A 334 -6.11 -12.81 13.55
CA LEU A 334 -6.80 -14.10 13.41
C LEU A 334 -7.40 -14.61 14.73
N PRO A 335 -6.65 -14.69 15.85
CA PRO A 335 -7.22 -15.05 17.14
C PRO A 335 -8.31 -14.10 17.62
N ILE A 336 -8.17 -12.80 17.39
CA ILE A 336 -9.16 -11.79 17.81
C ILE A 336 -10.47 -11.99 17.05
N ILE A 337 -10.42 -12.12 15.72
CA ILE A 337 -11.60 -12.38 14.89
C ILE A 337 -12.24 -13.71 15.29
N TRP A 338 -11.43 -14.75 15.50
CA TRP A 338 -11.93 -16.04 15.93
C TRP A 338 -12.69 -15.95 17.27
N GLN A 339 -12.12 -15.30 18.29
CA GLN A 339 -12.80 -15.10 19.57
C GLN A 339 -14.07 -14.26 19.42
N TRP A 340 -14.02 -13.18 18.63
CA TRP A 340 -15.17 -12.34 18.37
C TRP A 340 -16.32 -13.12 17.73
N LEU A 341 -16.04 -13.92 16.69
CA LEU A 341 -17.06 -14.75 16.02
C LEU A 341 -17.63 -15.83 16.96
N MET A 342 -16.79 -16.47 17.77
CA MET A 342 -17.24 -17.46 18.75
C MET A 342 -18.16 -16.84 19.80
N PHE A 343 -17.84 -15.63 20.29
CA PHE A 343 -18.63 -14.90 21.27
C PHE A 343 -19.94 -14.36 20.68
N ARG A 344 -19.88 -13.72 19.50
CA ARG A 344 -21.02 -13.04 18.86
C ARG A 344 -22.16 -13.99 18.49
N PHE A 345 -21.83 -15.23 18.12
CA PHE A 345 -22.81 -16.24 17.67
C PHE A 345 -23.06 -17.34 18.71
N ASP A 346 -22.47 -17.22 19.91
CA ASP A 346 -22.61 -18.18 21.02
C ASP A 346 -22.41 -19.63 20.57
N LEU A 347 -21.23 -19.91 19.99
CA LEU A 347 -20.95 -21.23 19.44
C LEU A 347 -20.58 -22.25 20.52
N PRO A 348 -21.21 -23.43 20.55
CA PRO A 348 -20.75 -24.54 21.37
C PRO A 348 -19.31 -24.91 21.03
N LYS A 349 -18.40 -24.96 22.01
CA LYS A 349 -16.97 -25.20 21.77
C LYS A 349 -16.67 -26.65 21.36
N ASP A 350 -17.43 -27.59 21.93
CA ASP A 350 -17.26 -29.02 21.75
C ASP A 350 -18.53 -29.64 21.16
N ILE A 351 -18.38 -30.30 20.00
CA ILE A 351 -19.44 -31.06 19.35
C ILE A 351 -18.86 -32.43 19.04
N GLY A 352 -19.42 -33.49 19.64
CA GLY A 352 -18.95 -34.87 19.43
C GLY A 352 -19.01 -35.29 17.95
N GLU A 353 -20.01 -34.81 17.21
CA GLU A 353 -20.16 -35.04 15.77
C GLU A 353 -18.99 -34.47 14.94
N ILE A 354 -18.31 -33.43 15.45
CA ILE A 354 -17.14 -32.81 14.81
C ILE A 354 -15.87 -33.65 15.01
N GLN A 355 -15.83 -34.56 16.00
CA GLN A 355 -14.66 -35.43 16.19
C GLN A 355 -14.43 -36.37 14.98
N ASN A 356 -15.49 -36.67 14.21
CA ASN A 356 -15.43 -37.48 12.98
C ASN A 356 -15.00 -36.70 11.72
N LEU A 357 -14.78 -35.38 11.81
CA LEU A 357 -14.40 -34.56 10.65
C LEU A 357 -13.00 -34.84 10.11
N LYS A 358 -12.08 -35.26 10.98
CA LYS A 358 -10.76 -35.75 10.57
C LYS A 358 -10.88 -36.84 9.50
N THR A 359 -11.89 -37.70 9.63
CA THR A 359 -12.16 -38.80 8.70
C THR A 359 -12.71 -38.30 7.36
N VAL A 360 -13.52 -37.23 7.35
CA VAL A 360 -14.09 -36.65 6.12
C VAL A 360 -13.01 -35.96 5.29
N SER A 361 -12.26 -35.04 5.90
CA SER A 361 -11.17 -34.32 5.21
C SER A 361 -10.07 -35.29 4.77
N LYS A 362 -9.76 -36.32 5.58
CA LYS A 362 -8.82 -37.38 5.20
C LYS A 362 -9.34 -38.20 4.01
N LYS A 363 -10.65 -38.49 3.93
CA LYS A 363 -11.24 -39.21 2.80
C LYS A 363 -11.17 -38.39 1.51
N GLU A 364 -11.51 -37.11 1.55
CA GLU A 364 -11.38 -36.23 0.37
C GLU A 364 -9.92 -36.02 -0.04
N TYR A 365 -9.00 -35.86 0.93
CA TYR A 365 -7.57 -35.78 0.64
C TYR A 365 -7.05 -37.06 -0.03
N LEU A 366 -7.43 -38.24 0.46
CA LEU A 366 -7.02 -39.51 -0.13
C LEU A 366 -7.57 -39.71 -1.56
N ARG A 367 -8.72 -39.11 -1.89
CA ARG A 367 -9.29 -39.14 -3.24
C ARG A 367 -8.49 -38.34 -4.27
N LEU A 368 -7.68 -37.37 -3.84
CA LEU A 368 -6.80 -36.62 -4.75
C LEU A 368 -5.64 -37.47 -5.32
N GLY A 369 -5.39 -38.65 -4.74
CA GLY A 369 -4.29 -39.52 -5.16
C GLY A 369 -2.90 -38.92 -4.94
N PRO A 370 -1.84 -39.60 -5.42
CA PRO A 370 -0.47 -39.09 -5.36
C PRO A 370 -0.29 -37.83 -6.22
N MET A 371 0.69 -36.99 -5.89
CA MET A 371 1.00 -35.81 -6.70
C MET A 371 1.51 -36.20 -8.09
N SER A 372 0.94 -35.57 -9.12
CA SER A 372 1.42 -35.71 -10.49
C SER A 372 2.81 -35.07 -10.66
N THR A 373 3.49 -35.41 -11.75
CA THR A 373 4.79 -34.80 -12.08
C THR A 373 4.66 -33.28 -12.25
N GLN A 374 3.59 -32.80 -12.89
CA GLN A 374 3.35 -31.36 -13.04
C GLN A 374 3.12 -30.67 -11.68
N GLN A 375 2.33 -31.30 -10.79
CA GLN A 375 2.11 -30.80 -9.43
C GLN A 375 3.43 -30.67 -8.66
N LYS A 376 4.31 -31.68 -8.76
CA LYS A 376 5.63 -31.63 -8.12
C LYS A 376 6.50 -30.50 -8.69
N LEU A 377 6.52 -30.33 -10.01
CA LEU A 377 7.30 -29.26 -10.66
C LEU A 377 6.83 -27.87 -10.23
N VAL A 378 5.52 -27.62 -10.19
CA VAL A 378 4.98 -26.34 -9.72
C VAL A 378 5.36 -26.08 -8.27
N VAL A 379 5.25 -27.07 -7.39
CA VAL A 379 5.69 -26.94 -5.99
C VAL A 379 7.19 -26.65 -5.91
N THR A 380 8.01 -27.31 -6.72
CA THR A 380 9.47 -27.06 -6.76
C THR A 380 9.77 -25.63 -7.20
N VAL A 381 9.14 -25.12 -8.25
CA VAL A 381 9.33 -23.74 -8.70
C VAL A 381 8.85 -22.76 -7.64
N PHE A 382 7.65 -22.95 -7.09
CA PHE A 382 7.10 -22.11 -6.02
C PHE A 382 8.01 -22.05 -4.80
N SER A 383 8.44 -23.22 -4.29
CA SER A 383 9.36 -23.29 -3.15
C SER A 383 10.71 -22.64 -3.47
N GLY A 384 11.21 -22.79 -4.70
CA GLY A 384 12.39 -22.07 -5.17
C GLY A 384 12.21 -20.56 -5.06
N VAL A 385 11.17 -20.00 -5.68
CA VAL A 385 10.88 -18.55 -5.62
C VAL A 385 10.79 -18.05 -4.18
N VAL A 386 10.03 -18.74 -3.31
CA VAL A 386 9.89 -18.34 -1.90
C VAL A 386 11.24 -18.36 -1.17
N ILE A 387 12.07 -19.38 -1.39
CA ILE A 387 13.41 -19.43 -0.78
C ILE A 387 14.24 -18.24 -1.25
N PHE A 388 14.27 -17.96 -2.55
CA PHE A 388 15.01 -16.82 -3.10
C PHE A 388 14.50 -15.48 -2.54
N TRP A 389 13.18 -15.25 -2.47
CA TRP A 389 12.63 -14.04 -1.82
C TRP A 389 13.07 -13.88 -0.36
N LEU A 390 13.10 -14.98 0.41
CA LEU A 390 13.53 -14.95 1.81
C LEU A 390 15.05 -14.81 1.98
N THR A 391 15.82 -14.93 0.89
CA THR A 391 17.28 -14.83 0.90
C THR A 391 17.83 -13.70 0.03
N GLU A 392 16.96 -12.79 -0.43
CA GLU A 392 17.37 -11.62 -1.21
C GLU A 392 18.34 -10.77 -0.41
N GLN A 393 17.91 -10.31 0.76
CA GLN A 393 18.72 -9.63 1.75
C GLN A 393 18.33 -10.15 3.13
N LEU A 394 19.22 -10.90 3.77
CA LEU A 394 18.95 -11.42 5.10
C LEU A 394 19.02 -10.28 6.13
N PRO A 395 18.15 -10.29 7.16
CA PRO A 395 18.27 -9.35 8.27
C PRO A 395 19.69 -9.36 8.85
N ASP A 396 20.23 -8.19 9.20
CA ASP A 396 21.63 -8.04 9.64
C ASP A 396 22.05 -9.02 10.73
N VAL A 397 21.15 -9.32 11.66
CA VAL A 397 21.37 -10.28 12.74
C VAL A 397 21.69 -11.68 12.20
N ILE A 398 20.97 -12.11 11.17
CA ILE A 398 21.15 -13.42 10.53
C ILE A 398 22.36 -13.37 9.59
N ALA A 399 22.49 -12.30 8.81
CA ALA A 399 23.59 -12.11 7.88
C ALA A 399 24.96 -12.14 8.59
N ASN A 400 25.08 -11.47 9.74
CA ASN A 400 26.32 -11.42 10.53
C ASN A 400 26.68 -12.78 11.15
N VAL A 401 25.69 -13.60 11.51
CA VAL A 401 25.93 -14.95 12.06
C VAL A 401 26.33 -15.93 10.97
N ILE A 402 25.69 -15.86 9.80
CA ILE A 402 25.95 -16.78 8.68
C ILE A 402 27.18 -16.34 7.85
N GLY A 403 27.57 -15.06 7.94
CA GLY A 403 28.60 -14.48 7.09
C GLY A 403 28.17 -14.30 5.63
N TRP A 404 26.86 -14.26 5.38
CA TRP A 404 26.28 -14.13 4.05
C TRP A 404 25.07 -13.19 4.09
N PRO A 405 25.11 -12.04 3.39
CA PRO A 405 24.05 -11.03 3.43
C PRO A 405 22.81 -11.41 2.60
N GLY A 406 22.84 -12.51 1.85
CA GLY A 406 21.84 -12.85 0.83
C GLY A 406 22.43 -12.81 -0.57
N HIS A 407 21.64 -13.18 -1.58
CA HIS A 407 22.12 -13.21 -2.98
C HIS A 407 21.96 -11.86 -3.71
N GLY A 408 21.21 -10.90 -3.16
CA GLY A 408 21.05 -9.54 -3.73
C GLY A 408 20.36 -9.46 -5.09
N ILE A 409 19.57 -10.48 -5.45
CA ILE A 409 18.78 -10.47 -6.70
C ILE A 409 17.41 -9.95 -6.33
N SER A 410 16.94 -8.92 -7.01
CA SER A 410 15.69 -8.27 -6.64
C SER A 410 14.49 -9.23 -6.65
N SER A 411 13.57 -9.03 -5.71
CA SER A 411 12.32 -9.79 -5.60
C SER A 411 11.55 -9.86 -6.93
N SER A 412 11.57 -8.76 -7.68
CA SER A 412 10.93 -8.64 -8.99
C SER A 412 11.51 -9.58 -10.04
N VAL A 413 12.85 -9.71 -10.10
CA VAL A 413 13.55 -10.59 -11.03
C VAL A 413 13.30 -12.06 -10.66
N ILE A 414 13.31 -12.39 -9.37
CA ILE A 414 12.98 -13.75 -8.90
C ILE A 414 11.56 -14.14 -9.32
N ALA A 415 10.59 -13.23 -9.12
CA ALA A 415 9.19 -13.47 -9.47
C ALA A 415 9.01 -13.70 -10.98
N LEU A 416 9.59 -12.83 -11.81
CA LEU A 416 9.56 -12.98 -13.26
C LEU A 416 10.28 -14.24 -13.73
N GLY A 417 11.42 -14.57 -13.13
CA GLY A 417 12.16 -15.79 -13.42
C GLY A 417 11.35 -17.06 -13.11
N GLY A 418 10.63 -17.07 -11.98
CA GLY A 418 9.70 -18.14 -11.63
C GLY A 418 8.55 -18.26 -12.63
N GLY A 419 7.92 -17.14 -12.99
CA GLY A 419 6.87 -17.10 -14.02
C GLY A 419 7.35 -17.58 -15.39
N LEU A 420 8.53 -17.14 -15.81
CA LEU A 420 9.18 -17.58 -17.05
C LEU A 420 9.43 -19.09 -17.05
N LEU A 421 9.97 -19.62 -15.95
CA LEU A 421 10.18 -21.07 -15.79
C LEU A 421 8.87 -21.86 -15.95
N LEU A 422 7.77 -21.38 -15.37
CA LEU A 422 6.46 -22.04 -15.49
C LEU A 422 5.95 -22.05 -16.94
N LEU A 423 6.17 -20.97 -17.71
CA LEU A 423 5.82 -20.89 -19.12
C LEU A 423 6.70 -21.81 -19.98
N VAL A 424 8.02 -21.77 -19.79
CA VAL A 424 8.98 -22.59 -20.54
C VAL A 424 8.78 -24.09 -20.29
N LEU A 425 8.42 -24.47 -19.06
CA LEU A 425 8.09 -25.86 -18.71
C LEU A 425 6.71 -26.31 -19.22
N GLY A 426 5.95 -25.44 -19.90
CA GLY A 426 4.62 -25.74 -20.41
C GLY A 426 3.58 -25.97 -19.32
N LEU A 427 3.82 -25.43 -18.11
CA LEU A 427 2.87 -25.49 -16.99
C LEU A 427 1.82 -24.39 -17.09
N LEU A 428 2.22 -23.25 -17.65
CA LEU A 428 1.35 -22.15 -18.04
C LEU A 428 1.40 -21.93 -19.56
N ASP A 429 0.32 -21.38 -20.11
CA ASP A 429 0.20 -21.01 -21.51
C ASP A 429 -0.29 -19.57 -21.69
N GLU A 430 -0.36 -19.09 -22.94
CA GLU A 430 -0.78 -17.72 -23.26
C GLU A 430 -2.20 -17.39 -22.74
N LYS A 431 -3.10 -18.39 -22.63
CA LYS A 431 -4.46 -18.15 -22.14
C LYS A 431 -4.44 -17.88 -20.64
N ASP A 432 -3.58 -18.56 -19.89
CA ASP A 432 -3.37 -18.26 -18.48
C ASP A 432 -2.89 -16.81 -18.28
N VAL A 433 -2.00 -16.33 -19.16
CA VAL A 433 -1.47 -14.96 -19.10
C VAL A 433 -2.53 -13.93 -19.52
N SER A 434 -3.30 -14.20 -20.57
CA SER A 434 -4.23 -13.22 -21.13
C SER A 434 -5.56 -13.11 -20.38
N HIS A 435 -6.07 -14.21 -19.80
CA HIS A 435 -7.41 -14.25 -19.22
C HIS A 435 -7.46 -14.32 -17.70
N GLU A 436 -6.44 -14.88 -17.06
CA GLU A 436 -6.48 -15.17 -15.62
C GLU A 436 -5.71 -14.14 -14.79
N LEU A 437 -4.85 -13.32 -15.42
CA LEU A 437 -4.11 -12.26 -14.74
C LEU A 437 -4.93 -10.98 -14.59
N SER A 438 -4.79 -10.33 -13.43
CA SER A 438 -5.43 -9.04 -13.16
C SER A 438 -4.62 -7.89 -13.77
N TRP A 439 -4.74 -7.71 -15.09
CA TRP A 439 -4.09 -6.61 -15.83
C TRP A 439 -4.47 -5.22 -15.29
N SER A 440 -5.68 -5.09 -14.75
CA SER A 440 -6.11 -3.87 -14.07
C SER A 440 -5.23 -3.53 -12.88
N SER A 441 -4.88 -4.50 -12.03
CA SER A 441 -4.02 -4.27 -10.87
C SER A 441 -2.63 -3.77 -11.27
N LEU A 442 -2.05 -4.31 -12.36
CA LEU A 442 -0.74 -3.90 -12.87
C LEU A 442 -0.77 -2.45 -13.39
N LEU A 443 -1.78 -2.11 -14.19
CA LEU A 443 -1.94 -0.76 -14.74
C LEU A 443 -2.24 0.28 -13.65
N ILE A 444 -3.02 -0.10 -12.64
CA ILE A 444 -3.32 0.76 -11.49
C ILE A 444 -2.02 1.13 -10.74
N LEU A 445 -1.13 0.16 -10.53
CA LEU A 445 0.16 0.39 -9.88
C LEU A 445 0.98 1.45 -10.60
N GLY A 446 1.23 1.25 -11.90
CA GLY A 446 2.00 2.20 -12.72
C GLY A 446 1.37 3.58 -12.75
N SER A 447 0.04 3.65 -12.92
CA SER A 447 -0.68 4.92 -12.92
C SER A 447 -0.65 5.64 -11.58
N GLY A 448 -0.54 4.91 -10.47
CA GLY A 448 -0.38 5.46 -9.13
C GLY A 448 0.95 6.20 -8.97
N ILE A 449 2.04 5.59 -9.41
CA ILE A 449 3.37 6.22 -9.39
C ILE A 449 3.35 7.51 -10.23
N VAL A 450 2.71 7.48 -11.40
CA VAL A 450 2.57 8.66 -12.27
C VAL A 450 1.78 9.77 -11.58
N LEU A 451 0.66 9.43 -10.93
CA LEU A 451 -0.17 10.40 -10.22
C LEU A 451 0.55 10.99 -9.01
N GLY A 452 1.17 10.15 -8.18
CA GLY A 452 1.90 10.59 -7.00
C GLY A 452 3.12 11.43 -7.36
N GLY A 453 3.83 11.02 -8.41
CA GLY A 453 4.92 11.79 -8.99
C GLY A 453 4.48 13.16 -9.50
N ALA A 454 3.38 13.23 -10.26
CA ALA A 454 2.82 14.50 -10.69
C ALA A 454 2.46 15.43 -9.52
N MET A 455 1.99 14.90 -8.38
CA MET A 455 1.72 15.71 -7.19
C MET A 455 2.99 16.26 -6.53
N ILE A 456 4.07 15.49 -6.55
CA ILE A 456 5.37 15.90 -5.99
C ILE A 456 6.01 16.95 -6.89
N ASP A 457 6.15 16.67 -8.18
CA ASP A 457 6.84 17.54 -9.13
C ASP A 457 6.14 18.91 -9.31
N THR A 458 4.84 18.96 -9.07
CA THR A 458 4.04 20.20 -9.15
C THR A 458 4.03 21.00 -7.85
N GLY A 459 4.68 20.50 -6.79
CA GLY A 459 4.67 21.09 -5.45
C GLY A 459 3.31 21.02 -4.74
N LEU A 460 2.32 20.36 -5.35
CA LEU A 460 0.97 20.24 -4.80
C LEU A 460 0.97 19.44 -3.49
N SER A 461 1.80 18.42 -3.42
CA SER A 461 2.03 17.59 -2.23
C SER A 461 2.38 18.43 -0.99
N THR A 462 3.40 19.29 -1.12
CA THR A 462 3.87 20.21 -0.06
C THR A 462 2.78 21.21 0.30
N TYR A 463 2.07 21.75 -0.69
CA TYR A 463 0.96 22.66 -0.44
C TYR A 463 -0.13 22.00 0.41
N ILE A 464 -0.59 20.80 0.06
CA ILE A 464 -1.60 20.06 0.85
C ILE A 464 -1.11 19.87 2.29
N ALA A 465 0.16 19.47 2.48
CA ALA A 465 0.74 19.31 3.80
C ALA A 465 0.69 20.62 4.62
N THR A 466 1.04 21.76 4.03
CA THR A 466 0.97 23.07 4.72
C THR A 466 -0.45 23.47 5.09
N GLN A 467 -1.45 23.18 4.25
CA GLN A 467 -2.86 23.44 4.57
C GLN A 467 -3.37 22.59 5.74
N MET A 468 -2.76 21.43 5.96
CA MET A 468 -3.09 20.53 7.05
C MET A 468 -2.27 20.80 8.32
N GLY A 469 -1.56 21.93 8.43
CA GLY A 469 -0.71 22.27 9.57
C GLY A 469 -1.41 22.25 10.94
N ALA A 470 -2.74 22.41 10.99
CA ALA A 470 -3.52 22.24 12.22
C ALA A 470 -3.45 20.82 12.80
N LEU A 471 -3.25 19.79 11.96
CA LEU A 471 -3.02 18.41 12.41
C LEU A 471 -1.69 18.28 13.17
N GLY A 472 -0.71 19.15 12.90
CA GLY A 472 0.57 19.16 13.62
C GLY A 472 0.46 19.58 15.09
N ALA A 473 -0.68 20.17 15.49
CA ALA A 473 -0.96 20.45 16.90
C ALA A 473 -1.49 19.22 17.66
N LEU A 474 -1.91 18.17 16.96
CA LEU A 474 -2.42 16.95 17.57
C LEU A 474 -1.26 16.00 17.93
N PRO A 475 -1.42 15.14 18.95
CA PRO A 475 -0.48 14.06 19.20
C PRO A 475 -0.33 13.15 17.97
N GLN A 476 0.90 12.77 17.62
CA GLN A 476 1.21 11.95 16.44
C GLN A 476 0.36 10.68 16.35
N LEU A 477 0.17 9.96 17.46
CA LEU A 477 -0.68 8.77 17.50
C LEU A 477 -2.14 9.05 17.09
N LEU A 478 -2.69 10.22 17.45
CA LEU A 478 -4.05 10.58 17.07
C LEU A 478 -4.15 10.85 15.57
N VAL A 479 -3.13 11.48 14.97
CA VAL A 479 -3.06 11.68 13.51
C VAL A 479 -3.00 10.34 12.78
N ILE A 480 -2.20 9.39 13.27
CA ILE A 480 -2.12 8.03 12.73
C ILE A 480 -3.48 7.32 12.80
N ILE A 481 -4.19 7.42 13.93
CA ILE A 481 -5.54 6.85 14.09
C ILE A 481 -6.53 7.48 13.10
N ILE A 482 -6.51 8.80 12.93
CA ILE A 482 -7.38 9.51 11.99
C ILE A 482 -7.11 9.04 10.56
N ILE A 483 -5.84 8.93 10.15
CA ILE A 483 -5.46 8.46 8.81
C ILE A 483 -5.90 7.01 8.60
N GLY A 484 -5.67 6.12 9.57
CA GLY A 484 -6.13 4.73 9.50
C GLY A 484 -7.65 4.61 9.42
N ALA A 485 -8.38 5.46 10.16
CA ALA A 485 -9.85 5.49 10.12
C ALA A 485 -10.36 5.95 8.75
N VAL A 486 -9.75 7.00 8.19
CA VAL A 486 -10.05 7.45 6.81
C VAL A 486 -9.78 6.34 5.82
N ALA A 487 -8.66 5.63 5.94
CA ALA A 487 -8.33 4.50 5.05
C ALA A 487 -9.39 3.40 5.08
N ILE A 488 -9.84 2.98 6.27
CA ILE A 488 -10.91 1.99 6.43
C ILE A 488 -12.22 2.50 5.82
N ILE A 489 -12.64 3.72 6.16
CA ILE A 489 -13.90 4.30 5.65
C ILE A 489 -13.90 4.40 4.13
N VAL A 490 -12.79 4.83 3.54
CA VAL A 490 -12.66 4.96 2.09
C VAL A 490 -12.72 3.59 1.41
N THR A 491 -12.09 2.56 1.99
CA THR A 491 -12.15 1.22 1.40
C THR A 491 -13.49 0.50 1.57
N MET A 492 -14.34 0.93 2.50
CA MET A 492 -15.72 0.38 2.60
C MET A 492 -16.57 0.70 1.37
N ILE A 493 -16.22 1.77 0.63
CA ILE A 493 -17.02 2.34 -0.45
C ILE A 493 -16.28 2.36 -1.79
N ALA A 494 -14.99 2.08 -1.80
CA ALA A 494 -14.14 1.98 -2.99
C ALA A 494 -13.27 0.72 -2.92
N SER A 495 -12.71 0.26 -4.04
CA SER A 495 -11.81 -0.90 -4.02
C SER A 495 -10.56 -0.65 -3.15
N ASN A 496 -10.06 -1.70 -2.48
CA ASN A 496 -8.85 -1.62 -1.64
C ASN A 496 -7.66 -1.00 -2.39
N THR A 497 -7.46 -1.42 -3.63
CA THR A 497 -6.38 -0.90 -4.49
C THR A 497 -6.63 0.57 -4.84
N GLY A 498 -7.84 0.94 -5.25
CA GLY A 498 -8.18 2.34 -5.54
C GLY A 498 -7.95 3.26 -4.34
N SER A 499 -8.36 2.81 -3.16
CA SER A 499 -8.15 3.51 -1.89
C SER A 499 -6.65 3.74 -1.61
N ALA A 500 -5.82 2.71 -1.76
CA ALA A 500 -4.39 2.80 -1.53
C ALA A 500 -3.70 3.79 -2.49
N VAL A 501 -4.06 3.77 -3.77
CA VAL A 501 -3.46 4.64 -4.79
C VAL A 501 -3.82 6.11 -4.59
N ILE A 502 -5.01 6.40 -4.04
CA ILE A 502 -5.39 7.78 -3.71
C ILE A 502 -4.70 8.24 -2.43
N LEU A 503 -4.73 7.42 -1.39
CA LEU A 503 -4.36 7.85 -0.04
C LEU A 503 -2.85 7.93 0.16
N ILE A 504 -2.06 6.96 -0.33
CA ILE A 504 -0.60 6.91 -0.08
C ILE A 504 0.13 8.14 -0.64
N PRO A 505 -0.08 8.57 -1.91
CA PRO A 505 0.60 9.76 -2.45
C PRO A 505 0.28 11.06 -1.73
N ILE A 506 -0.90 11.17 -1.13
CA ILE A 506 -1.31 12.33 -0.34
C ILE A 506 -0.69 12.26 1.05
N ALA A 507 -0.60 11.05 1.61
CA ALA A 507 -0.18 10.83 2.98
C ALA A 507 1.34 10.91 3.19
N ILE A 508 2.17 10.49 2.23
CA ILE A 508 3.64 10.59 2.34
C ILE A 508 4.11 12.05 2.54
N PRO A 509 3.68 13.01 1.69
CA PRO A 509 4.07 14.42 1.86
C PRO A 509 3.46 15.04 3.11
N LEU A 510 2.23 14.65 3.46
CA LEU A 510 1.59 15.09 4.70
C LEU A 510 2.39 14.63 5.92
N ALA A 511 2.79 13.36 5.96
CA ALA A 511 3.60 12.80 7.04
C ALA A 511 4.92 13.57 7.17
N THR A 512 5.61 13.79 6.04
CA THR A 512 6.85 14.57 5.97
C THR A 512 6.66 15.99 6.54
N GLY A 513 5.60 16.69 6.13
CA GLY A 513 5.30 18.04 6.62
C GLY A 513 4.90 18.12 8.09
N LEU A 514 4.34 17.03 8.65
CA LEU A 514 3.97 16.92 10.06
C LEU A 514 5.10 16.36 10.94
N GLY A 515 6.25 16.00 10.36
CA GLY A 515 7.35 15.35 11.08
C GLY A 515 7.04 13.92 11.52
N ILE A 516 6.05 13.27 10.90
CA ILE A 516 5.69 11.87 11.12
C ILE A 516 6.47 11.02 10.11
N ASP A 517 6.99 9.88 10.54
CA ASP A 517 7.68 8.93 9.68
C ASP A 517 6.79 8.53 8.47
N PRO A 518 7.15 8.89 7.22
CA PRO A 518 6.35 8.59 6.04
C PRO A 518 6.24 7.08 5.76
N LEU A 519 7.23 6.29 6.18
CA LEU A 519 7.19 4.83 6.08
C LEU A 519 6.04 4.28 6.93
N LEU A 520 5.95 4.73 8.20
CA LEU A 520 4.89 4.34 9.13
C LEU A 520 3.50 4.59 8.52
N ILE A 521 3.25 5.81 8.05
CA ILE A 521 1.94 6.19 7.50
C ILE A 521 1.61 5.39 6.24
N THR A 522 2.59 5.15 5.37
CA THR A 522 2.41 4.34 4.17
C THR A 522 2.00 2.91 4.53
N MET A 523 2.66 2.29 5.50
CA MET A 523 2.34 0.94 5.96
C MET A 523 0.98 0.87 6.65
N VAL A 524 0.64 1.85 7.49
CA VAL A 524 -0.70 1.95 8.11
C VAL A 524 -1.79 2.00 7.05
N ILE A 525 -1.66 2.85 6.03
CA ILE A 525 -2.66 2.96 4.97
C ILE A 525 -2.77 1.66 4.17
N ALA A 526 -1.64 1.09 3.74
CA ALA A 526 -1.61 -0.13 2.92
C ALA A 526 -2.31 -1.31 3.60
N ILE A 527 -2.12 -1.44 4.92
CA ILE A 527 -2.75 -2.47 5.72
C ILE A 527 -4.21 -2.12 5.99
N ALA A 528 -4.52 -0.88 6.41
CA ALA A 528 -5.87 -0.45 6.76
C ALA A 528 -6.86 -0.54 5.60
N VAL A 529 -6.46 -0.15 4.39
CA VAL A 529 -7.30 -0.30 3.18
C VAL A 529 -7.49 -1.77 2.77
N SER A 530 -6.76 -2.71 3.37
CA SER A 530 -6.97 -4.15 3.17
C SER A 530 -7.85 -4.76 4.26
N MET A 531 -8.30 -3.99 5.26
CA MET A 531 -9.07 -4.46 6.42
C MET A 531 -10.53 -3.99 6.38
N ASP A 532 -11.29 -4.43 5.37
CA ASP A 532 -12.74 -4.18 5.26
C ASP A 532 -13.55 -5.47 5.41
N PHE A 533 -14.42 -5.50 6.42
CA PHE A 533 -15.23 -6.65 6.81
C PHE A 533 -16.73 -6.38 6.83
N ALA A 534 -17.18 -5.11 6.81
CA ALA A 534 -18.58 -4.76 7.05
C ALA A 534 -19.51 -5.04 5.88
N LEU A 535 -19.12 -4.64 4.66
CA LEU A 535 -20.02 -4.69 3.51
C LEU A 535 -19.69 -5.89 2.60
N PRO A 536 -20.71 -6.59 2.05
CA PRO A 536 -20.47 -7.66 1.09
C PRO A 536 -19.66 -7.18 -0.12
N THR A 537 -19.95 -5.97 -0.60
CA THR A 537 -19.30 -5.34 -1.74
C THR A 537 -17.90 -4.82 -1.44
N GLY A 538 -17.53 -4.75 -0.17
CA GLY A 538 -16.25 -4.22 0.27
C GLY A 538 -15.07 -5.06 -0.19
N THR A 539 -15.18 -6.38 -0.02
CA THR A 539 -14.16 -7.32 -0.49
C THR A 539 -14.77 -8.53 -1.19
N PRO A 540 -14.11 -9.10 -2.23
CA PRO A 540 -14.59 -10.31 -2.88
C PRO A 540 -14.81 -11.51 -1.94
N PRO A 541 -13.95 -11.78 -0.92
CA PRO A 541 -14.25 -12.80 0.09
C PRO A 541 -15.60 -12.61 0.79
N SER A 542 -15.92 -11.38 1.20
CA SER A 542 -17.21 -11.04 1.81
C SER A 542 -18.38 -11.22 0.83
N THR A 543 -18.19 -10.88 -0.45
CA THR A 543 -19.19 -11.15 -1.50
C THR A 543 -19.45 -12.65 -1.65
N ILE A 544 -18.40 -13.47 -1.75
CA ILE A 544 -18.54 -14.93 -1.89
C ILE A 544 -19.25 -15.50 -0.66
N ALA A 545 -18.86 -15.06 0.55
CA ALA A 545 -19.52 -15.46 1.78
C ALA A 545 -21.01 -15.11 1.81
N TYR A 546 -21.36 -13.87 1.46
CA TYR A 546 -22.76 -13.43 1.41
C TYR A 546 -23.58 -14.21 0.37
N SER A 547 -22.97 -14.53 -0.79
CA SER A 547 -23.63 -15.28 -1.87
C SER A 547 -24.05 -16.71 -1.48
N THR A 548 -23.50 -17.27 -0.41
CA THR A 548 -23.91 -18.59 0.12
C THR A 548 -25.34 -18.61 0.68
N GLY A 549 -25.92 -17.43 0.98
CA GLY A 549 -27.22 -17.30 1.63
C GLY A 549 -27.25 -17.76 3.09
N LYS A 550 -26.09 -18.08 3.69
CA LYS A 550 -26.00 -18.52 5.10
C LYS A 550 -26.10 -17.36 6.08
N VAL A 551 -25.61 -16.17 5.70
CA VAL A 551 -25.49 -15.00 6.58
C VAL A 551 -26.38 -13.88 6.06
N GLU A 552 -27.15 -13.25 6.95
CA GLU A 552 -27.96 -12.11 6.60
C GLU A 552 -27.13 -10.83 6.50
N MET A 553 -27.57 -9.86 5.68
CA MET A 553 -26.84 -8.59 5.50
C MET A 553 -26.65 -7.85 6.82
N ARG A 554 -27.68 -7.82 7.69
CA ARG A 554 -27.58 -7.22 9.02
C ARG A 554 -26.53 -7.90 9.89
N GLU A 555 -26.44 -9.22 9.83
CA GLU A 555 -25.45 -9.99 10.60
C GLU A 555 -24.04 -9.70 10.12
N MET A 556 -23.82 -9.66 8.80
CA MET A 556 -22.52 -9.32 8.22
C MET A 556 -22.08 -7.90 8.60
N VAL A 557 -22.94 -6.88 8.40
CA VAL A 557 -22.62 -5.48 8.70
C VAL A 557 -22.33 -5.28 10.19
N THR A 558 -23.20 -5.78 11.08
CA THR A 558 -23.01 -5.60 12.53
C THR A 558 -21.79 -6.34 13.06
N THR A 559 -21.44 -7.49 12.45
CA THR A 559 -20.24 -8.23 12.84
C THR A 559 -18.98 -7.59 12.29
N GLY A 560 -19.01 -7.16 11.03
CA GLY A 560 -17.86 -6.60 10.31
C GLY A 560 -17.44 -5.23 10.81
N ILE A 561 -18.37 -4.30 11.08
CA ILE A 561 -18.03 -2.97 11.65
C ILE A 561 -17.22 -3.11 12.95
N ILE A 562 -17.55 -4.09 13.79
CA ILE A 562 -16.80 -4.34 15.02
C ILE A 562 -15.40 -4.84 14.71
N VAL A 563 -15.25 -5.70 13.70
CA VAL A 563 -13.92 -6.13 13.23
C VAL A 563 -13.15 -4.98 12.60
N ASP A 564 -13.78 -4.08 11.85
CA ASP A 564 -13.13 -2.88 11.28
C ASP A 564 -12.59 -1.97 12.40
N ILE A 565 -13.37 -1.72 13.46
CA ILE A 565 -12.94 -0.91 14.62
C ILE A 565 -11.79 -1.59 15.37
N ILE A 566 -11.86 -2.91 15.55
CA ILE A 566 -10.76 -3.69 16.14
C ILE A 566 -9.51 -3.60 15.27
N SER A 567 -9.67 -3.73 13.95
CA SER A 567 -8.58 -3.68 12.97
C SER A 567 -7.91 -2.31 13.00
N LEU A 568 -8.70 -1.24 13.05
CA LEU A 568 -8.19 0.12 13.22
C LEU A 568 -7.27 0.19 14.44
N PHE A 569 -7.77 -0.21 15.60
CA PHE A 569 -6.98 -0.16 16.84
C PHE A 569 -5.72 -1.03 16.78
N VAL A 570 -5.83 -2.26 16.24
CA VAL A 570 -4.69 -3.17 16.11
C VAL A 570 -3.62 -2.56 15.19
N VAL A 571 -4.01 -2.07 14.02
CA VAL A 571 -3.09 -1.54 13.00
C VAL A 571 -2.44 -0.23 13.47
N THR A 572 -3.21 0.70 14.02
CA THR A 572 -2.69 2.04 14.35
C THR A 572 -2.06 2.16 15.74
N VAL A 573 -2.33 1.22 16.65
CA VAL A 573 -1.81 1.26 18.03
C VAL A 573 -0.89 0.09 18.31
N ILE A 574 -1.41 -1.14 18.28
CA ILE A 574 -0.66 -2.32 18.71
C ILE A 574 0.53 -2.56 17.78
N VAL A 575 0.26 -2.56 16.48
CA VAL A 575 1.23 -2.91 15.45
C VAL A 575 2.23 -1.77 15.23
N VAL A 576 1.79 -0.51 15.25
CA VAL A 576 2.69 0.64 15.24
C VAL A 576 3.65 0.63 16.43
N TYR A 577 3.16 0.34 17.64
CA TYR A 577 4.05 0.22 18.80
C TYR A 577 5.02 -0.95 18.66
N LEU A 578 4.55 -2.09 18.13
CA LEU A 578 5.41 -3.23 17.82
C LEU A 578 6.51 -2.86 16.80
N TRP A 579 6.18 -2.12 15.74
CA TRP A 579 7.16 -1.67 14.75
C TRP A 579 8.20 -0.74 15.36
N SER A 580 7.78 0.19 16.23
CA SER A 580 8.70 1.06 16.95
C SER A 580 9.61 0.28 17.90
N LEU A 581 9.08 -0.72 18.63
CA LEU A 581 9.90 -1.60 19.48
C LEU A 581 10.92 -2.42 18.69
N LEU A 582 10.59 -2.80 17.46
CA LEU A 582 11.49 -3.50 16.55
C LEU A 582 12.50 -2.56 15.86
N GLY A 583 12.42 -1.25 16.09
CA GLY A 583 13.27 -0.25 15.44
C GLY A 583 12.95 -0.03 13.96
N LEU A 584 11.77 -0.43 13.50
CA LEU A 584 11.35 -0.37 12.10
C LEU A 584 10.80 0.98 11.67
N VAL A 585 10.29 1.76 12.63
CA VAL A 585 9.70 3.10 12.42
C VAL A 585 9.96 3.98 13.64
N VAL A 586 9.96 5.30 13.44
CA VAL A 586 10.08 6.29 14.53
C VAL A 586 8.69 6.80 14.92
N LEU A 587 8.39 6.76 16.22
CA LEU A 587 7.09 7.08 16.81
C LEU A 587 7.11 8.37 17.62
#